data_AF-A0A173ZLC2-F1
#
_entry.id   AF-A0A173ZLC2-F1
#
_cell.length_a   1.000
_cell.length_b   1.000
_cell.length_c   1.000
_cell.angle_alpha   90.00
_cell.angle_beta   90.00
_cell.angle_gamma   90.00
#
_symmetry.space_group_name_H-M   'P 1'
#
loop_
_entity.id
_entity.type
_entity.pdbx_description
1 polymer ?
#
loop_
_entity_poly.entity_id
_entity_poly.type
_entity_poly.pdbx_seq_one_letter_code
_entity_poly.pdbx_strand_id
1 'polypeptide(L)'
;MSMINCPDCGNQYSDKADSCPKCGCPNPYAKKKTAVWSSGRLIIGILSMVLPIGITFQSCFAGLGNALANNHATSGTQGVLLSAFMFIGGLIASVTRNSGSRIVTILPALFYWFGALMTLESGATYGDLPIWGGFSFVFGLVYIVAGIKTKKNK
;
A
#
# COMPACT_ATOMS: atom_id res chain seq x y z
N MET A 1 24.16 -14.34 -19.54
CA MET A 1 24.53 -13.13 -18.79
C MET A 1 25.73 -12.56 -19.49
N SER A 2 25.60 -11.39 -20.09
CA SER A 2 26.72 -10.76 -20.80
C SER A 2 27.61 -10.04 -19.78
N MET A 3 28.92 -10.24 -19.89
CA MET A 3 29.89 -9.44 -19.14
C MET A 3 30.11 -8.13 -19.89
N ILE A 4 30.07 -7.03 -19.15
CA ILE A 4 30.37 -5.69 -19.66
C ILE A 4 31.68 -5.21 -19.04
N ASN A 5 32.44 -4.43 -19.80
CA ASN A 5 33.65 -3.80 -19.31
C ASN A 5 33.30 -2.46 -18.67
N CYS A 6 33.90 -2.21 -17.51
CA CYS A 6 33.80 -0.92 -16.86
C CYS A 6 34.56 0.16 -17.66
N PRO A 7 33.93 1.29 -18.03
CA PRO A 7 34.61 2.34 -18.79
C PRO A 7 35.73 3.03 -18.01
N ASP A 8 35.65 3.08 -16.66
CA ASP A 8 36.63 3.78 -15.84
C ASP A 8 37.81 2.90 -15.40
N CYS A 9 37.55 1.64 -15.02
CA CYS A 9 38.58 0.76 -14.44
C CYS A 9 38.89 -0.51 -15.24
N GLY A 10 38.20 -0.72 -16.37
CA GLY A 10 38.40 -1.87 -17.25
C GLY A 10 37.98 -3.23 -16.68
N ASN A 11 37.47 -3.30 -15.44
CA ASN A 11 37.04 -4.55 -14.82
C ASN A 11 35.83 -5.14 -15.55
N GLN A 12 35.82 -6.47 -15.74
CA GLN A 12 34.65 -7.17 -16.28
C GLN A 12 33.67 -7.47 -15.16
N TYR A 13 32.40 -7.11 -15.36
CA TYR A 13 31.34 -7.42 -14.42
C TYR A 13 30.03 -7.71 -15.15
N SER A 14 29.08 -8.33 -14.45
CA SER A 14 27.77 -8.64 -15.04
C SER A 14 27.01 -7.36 -15.38
N ASP A 15 26.39 -7.36 -16.55
CA ASP A 15 25.37 -6.39 -16.99
C ASP A 15 24.23 -6.14 -15.97
N LYS A 16 24.03 -7.06 -15.01
CA LYS A 16 23.03 -6.94 -13.94
C LYS A 16 23.51 -6.24 -12.68
N ALA A 17 24.80 -5.98 -12.51
CA ALA A 17 25.29 -5.34 -11.29
C ALA A 17 24.85 -3.87 -11.26
N ASP A 18 24.44 -3.37 -10.09
CA ASP A 18 24.03 -1.96 -9.93
C ASP A 18 25.25 -1.01 -10.02
N SER A 19 26.42 -1.47 -9.57
CA SER A 19 27.69 -0.75 -9.63
C SER A 19 28.84 -1.73 -9.86
N CYS A 20 29.94 -1.21 -10.40
CA CYS A 20 31.14 -2.00 -10.61
C CYS A 20 31.80 -2.33 -9.25
N PRO A 21 32.13 -3.61 -8.97
CA PRO A 21 32.64 -4.04 -7.66
C PRO A 21 34.06 -3.55 -7.35
N LYS A 22 34.79 -3.03 -8.35
CA LYS A 22 36.18 -2.58 -8.19
C LYS A 22 36.29 -1.05 -7.99
N CYS A 23 35.69 -0.25 -8.85
CA CYS A 23 35.72 1.23 -8.77
C CYS A 23 34.54 1.83 -7.97
N GLY A 24 33.44 1.10 -7.80
CA GLY A 24 32.18 1.64 -7.26
C GLY A 24 31.38 2.50 -8.23
N CYS A 25 31.87 2.76 -9.43
CA CYS A 25 31.19 3.55 -10.45
C CYS A 25 29.87 2.87 -10.91
N PRO A 26 28.76 3.63 -11.04
CA PRO A 26 27.44 3.07 -11.32
C PRO A 26 27.37 2.46 -12.71
N ASN A 27 26.63 1.36 -12.86
CA ASN A 27 26.48 0.70 -14.16
C ASN A 27 25.55 1.51 -15.08
N PRO A 28 26.05 2.05 -16.22
CA PRO A 28 25.23 2.84 -17.14
C PRO A 28 24.15 2.00 -17.85
N TYR A 29 24.30 0.67 -17.88
CA TYR A 29 23.37 -0.26 -18.50
C TYR A 29 22.40 -0.91 -17.49
N ALA A 30 22.38 -0.46 -16.23
CA ALA A 30 21.50 -1.01 -15.21
C ALA A 30 20.02 -0.91 -15.64
N LYS A 31 19.36 -2.06 -15.80
CA LYS A 31 17.94 -2.07 -16.18
C LYS A 31 17.07 -1.52 -15.04
N LYS A 32 16.33 -0.46 -15.33
CA LYS A 32 15.32 0.10 -14.41
C LYS A 32 14.28 -0.97 -14.06
N LYS A 33 14.00 -1.16 -12.77
CA LYS A 33 13.01 -2.14 -12.29
C LYS A 33 11.63 -1.77 -12.85
N THR A 34 11.00 -2.70 -13.54
CA THR A 34 9.67 -2.50 -14.13
C THR A 34 8.60 -2.60 -13.05
N ALA A 35 7.72 -1.61 -13.02
CA ALA A 35 6.62 -1.53 -12.06
C ALA A 35 5.51 -2.51 -12.50
N VAL A 36 5.13 -3.46 -11.63
CA VAL A 36 4.05 -4.42 -11.94
C VAL A 36 2.69 -3.72 -11.81
N TRP A 37 1.91 -3.68 -12.88
CA TRP A 37 0.50 -3.24 -12.85
C TRP A 37 0.27 -1.83 -12.28
N SER A 38 0.94 -0.82 -12.86
CA SER A 38 0.88 0.59 -12.43
C SER A 38 -0.54 1.18 -12.44
N SER A 39 -1.34 0.90 -13.49
CA SER A 39 -2.70 1.46 -13.64
C SER A 39 -3.65 0.96 -12.55
N GLY A 40 -3.64 -0.34 -12.25
CA GLY A 40 -4.50 -0.91 -11.19
C GLY A 40 -4.18 -0.34 -9.81
N ARG A 41 -2.89 -0.13 -9.52
CA ARG A 41 -2.46 0.51 -8.26
C ARG A 41 -2.92 1.96 -8.13
N LEU A 42 -2.93 2.71 -9.23
CA LEU A 42 -3.47 4.07 -9.23
C LEU A 42 -4.99 4.08 -8.98
N ILE A 43 -5.74 3.17 -9.62
CA ILE A 43 -7.19 3.08 -9.44
C ILE A 43 -7.53 2.74 -7.99
N ILE A 44 -6.88 1.72 -7.41
CA ILE A 44 -7.10 1.36 -6.00
C ILE A 44 -6.67 2.52 -5.08
N GLY A 45 -5.55 3.18 -5.38
CA GLY A 45 -5.10 4.36 -4.63
C GLY A 45 -6.14 5.49 -4.60
N ILE A 46 -6.77 5.81 -5.74
CA ILE A 46 -7.82 6.83 -5.82
C ILE A 46 -9.08 6.37 -5.09
N LEU A 47 -9.51 5.13 -5.28
CA LEU A 47 -10.67 4.58 -4.56
C LEU A 47 -10.49 4.66 -3.04
N SER A 48 -9.30 4.33 -2.55
CA SER A 48 -8.93 4.44 -1.14
C SER A 48 -8.82 5.87 -0.62
N MET A 49 -8.82 6.89 -1.49
CA MET A 49 -8.93 8.30 -1.06
C MET A 49 -10.37 8.79 -1.02
N VAL A 50 -11.23 8.28 -1.93
CA VAL A 50 -12.62 8.72 -2.06
C VAL A 50 -13.55 8.00 -1.07
N LEU A 51 -13.40 6.67 -0.92
CA LEU A 51 -14.24 5.87 -0.02
C LEU A 51 -14.22 6.33 1.46
N PRO A 52 -13.06 6.69 2.05
CA PRO A 52 -12.99 7.18 3.43
C PRO A 52 -13.85 8.42 3.71
N ILE A 53 -14.15 9.23 2.69
CA ILE A 53 -14.99 10.41 2.86
C ILE A 53 -16.38 9.99 3.35
N GLY A 54 -17.00 9.01 2.69
CA GLY A 54 -18.30 8.47 3.09
C GLY A 54 -18.25 7.76 4.45
N ILE A 55 -17.20 6.96 4.69
CA ILE A 55 -16.99 6.27 5.98
C ILE A 55 -16.89 7.28 7.12
N THR A 56 -16.17 8.39 6.92
CA THR A 56 -15.98 9.41 7.95
C THR A 56 -17.29 10.07 8.32
N PHE A 57 -18.13 10.45 7.35
CA PHE A 57 -19.45 11.02 7.65
C PHE A 57 -20.37 10.04 8.38
N GLN A 58 -20.42 8.77 7.95
CA GLN A 58 -21.19 7.72 8.62
C GLN A 58 -20.70 7.47 10.05
N SER A 59 -19.38 7.48 10.24
CA SER A 59 -18.74 7.23 11.53
C SER A 59 -18.90 8.40 12.49
N CYS A 60 -18.89 9.64 11.99
CA CYS A 60 -19.23 10.83 12.78
C CYS A 60 -20.68 10.77 13.25
N PHE A 61 -21.60 10.34 12.38
CA PHE A 61 -23.00 10.18 12.75
C PHE A 61 -23.19 9.07 13.80
N ALA A 62 -22.52 7.92 13.63
CA ALA A 62 -22.52 6.85 14.63
C ALA A 62 -21.92 7.31 15.98
N GLY A 63 -20.84 8.09 15.95
CA GLY A 63 -20.21 8.66 17.15
C GLY A 63 -21.13 9.63 17.88
N LEU A 64 -21.81 10.52 17.14
CA LEU A 64 -22.82 11.41 17.71
C LEU A 64 -24.01 10.63 18.28
N GLY A 65 -24.49 9.60 17.58
CA GLY A 65 -25.55 8.71 18.05
C GLY A 65 -25.18 7.99 19.34
N ASN A 66 -23.95 7.50 19.45
CA ASN A 66 -23.45 6.85 20.67
C ASN A 66 -23.38 7.83 21.85
N ALA A 67 -22.90 9.05 21.61
CA ALA A 67 -22.85 10.10 22.63
C ALA A 67 -24.24 10.52 23.11
N LEU A 68 -25.20 10.68 22.19
CA LEU A 68 -26.56 11.07 22.52
C LEU A 68 -27.32 9.96 23.25
N ALA A 69 -27.10 8.72 22.85
CA ALA A 69 -27.73 7.55 23.47
C ALA A 69 -27.03 7.10 24.78
N ASN A 70 -25.97 7.80 25.21
CA ASN A 70 -25.12 7.42 26.34
C ASN A 70 -24.67 5.94 26.30
N ASN A 71 -24.43 5.42 25.09
CA ASN A 71 -23.92 4.08 24.90
C ASN A 71 -22.39 4.12 24.81
N HIS A 72 -21.70 3.25 25.53
CA HIS A 72 -20.23 3.15 25.52
C HIS A 72 -19.66 2.50 24.24
N ALA A 73 -20.41 2.55 23.13
CA ALA A 73 -20.00 1.98 21.85
C ALA A 73 -18.93 2.84 21.18
N THR A 74 -17.88 2.21 20.68
CA THR A 74 -16.71 2.86 20.06
C THR A 74 -16.73 2.85 18.54
N SER A 75 -17.84 2.41 17.94
CA SER A 75 -18.02 2.25 16.49
C SER A 75 -17.68 3.51 15.68
N GLY A 76 -18.09 4.69 16.15
CA GLY A 76 -17.76 5.96 15.48
C GLY A 76 -16.26 6.22 15.42
N THR A 77 -15.54 5.98 16.52
CA THR A 77 -14.08 6.15 16.57
C THR A 77 -13.36 5.13 15.71
N GLN A 78 -13.83 3.87 15.72
CA GLN A 78 -13.27 2.80 14.88
C GLN A 78 -13.38 3.12 13.39
N GLY A 79 -14.50 3.68 12.95
CA GLY A 79 -14.69 4.05 11.55
C GLY A 79 -13.87 5.26 11.11
N VAL A 80 -13.67 6.26 11.98
CA VAL A 80 -12.73 7.37 11.72
C VAL A 80 -11.28 6.87 11.66
N LEU A 81 -10.91 5.90 12.50
CA LEU A 81 -9.56 5.29 12.45
C LEU A 81 -9.37 4.50 11.16
N LEU A 82 -10.34 3.65 10.78
CA LEU A 82 -10.33 2.94 9.50
C LEU A 82 -10.14 3.92 8.33
N SER A 83 -10.91 5.01 8.30
CA SER A 83 -10.87 6.00 7.22
C SER A 83 -9.49 6.66 7.11
N ALA A 84 -8.86 7.00 8.23
CA ALA A 84 -7.51 7.56 8.26
C ALA A 84 -6.45 6.60 7.72
N PHE A 85 -6.45 5.33 8.17
CA PHE A 85 -5.48 4.33 7.70
C PHE A 85 -5.67 4.00 6.22
N MET A 86 -6.93 3.91 5.77
CA MET A 86 -7.25 3.63 4.36
C MET A 86 -6.85 4.80 3.45
N PHE A 87 -7.01 6.05 3.91
CA PHE A 87 -6.56 7.24 3.20
C PHE A 87 -5.02 7.28 3.06
N ILE A 88 -4.29 7.02 4.15
CA ILE A 88 -2.81 6.94 4.13
C ILE A 88 -2.34 5.83 3.19
N GLY A 89 -2.97 4.65 3.26
CA GLY A 89 -2.71 3.54 2.34
C GLY A 89 -2.93 3.93 0.88
N GLY A 90 -3.99 4.70 0.59
CA GLY A 90 -4.30 5.24 -0.73
C GLY A 90 -3.23 6.21 -1.27
N LEU A 91 -2.74 7.12 -0.42
CA LEU A 91 -1.65 8.05 -0.77
C LEU A 91 -0.38 7.31 -1.15
N ILE A 92 0.04 6.37 -0.30
CA ILE A 92 1.23 5.56 -0.56
C ILE A 92 1.03 4.76 -1.84
N ALA A 93 -0.11 4.12 -2.02
CA ALA A 93 -0.48 3.38 -3.23
C ALA A 93 -0.35 4.21 -4.52
N SER A 94 -0.82 5.46 -4.50
CA SER A 94 -0.79 6.37 -5.65
C SER A 94 0.63 6.86 -5.96
N VAL A 95 1.36 7.33 -4.95
CA VAL A 95 2.73 7.84 -5.11
C VAL A 95 3.70 6.73 -5.53
N THR A 96 3.49 5.51 -5.04
CA THR A 96 4.37 4.37 -5.31
C THR A 96 4.02 3.57 -6.56
N ARG A 97 3.00 3.98 -7.34
CA ARG A 97 2.48 3.23 -8.50
C ARG A 97 3.53 2.87 -9.55
N ASN A 98 4.58 3.69 -9.70
CA ASN A 98 5.63 3.47 -10.69
C ASN A 98 6.91 2.86 -10.10
N SER A 99 6.88 2.50 -8.81
CA SER A 99 8.00 1.83 -8.16
C SER A 99 8.06 0.36 -8.59
N GLY A 100 9.27 -0.09 -8.95
CA GLY A 100 9.61 -1.48 -9.18
C GLY A 100 10.20 -2.20 -7.95
N SER A 101 10.18 -1.56 -6.78
CA SER A 101 10.63 -2.19 -5.53
C SER A 101 9.51 -3.02 -4.90
N ARG A 102 9.83 -4.26 -4.53
CA ARG A 102 8.91 -5.19 -3.85
C ARG A 102 8.39 -4.61 -2.54
N ILE A 103 9.28 -4.08 -1.71
CA ILE A 103 8.94 -3.55 -0.38
C ILE A 103 7.97 -2.38 -0.52
N VAL A 104 8.29 -1.46 -1.43
CA VAL A 104 7.48 -0.27 -1.69
C VAL A 104 6.10 -0.64 -2.24
N THR A 105 6.01 -1.71 -3.02
CA THR A 105 4.73 -2.22 -3.54
C THR A 105 3.88 -2.85 -2.44
N ILE A 106 4.47 -3.46 -1.40
CA ILE A 106 3.72 -4.12 -0.32
C ILE A 106 3.26 -3.13 0.76
N LEU A 107 3.97 -2.02 0.94
CA LEU A 107 3.75 -1.07 2.03
C LEU A 107 2.27 -0.61 2.22
N PRO A 108 1.48 -0.31 1.16
CA PRO A 108 0.06 0.05 1.33
C PRO A 108 -0.77 -1.04 2.02
N ALA A 109 -0.43 -2.31 1.83
CA ALA A 109 -1.17 -3.43 2.41
C ALA A 109 -1.15 -3.41 3.94
N LEU A 110 -0.05 -2.96 4.54
CA LEU A 110 0.07 -2.86 5.99
C LEU A 110 -0.92 -1.86 6.57
N PHE A 111 -1.06 -0.70 5.95
CA PHE A 111 -2.02 0.33 6.38
C PHE A 111 -3.46 -0.14 6.20
N TYR A 112 -3.77 -0.78 5.07
CA TYR A 112 -5.10 -1.33 4.82
C TYR A 112 -5.49 -2.42 5.83
N TRP A 113 -4.58 -3.33 6.16
CA TRP A 113 -4.84 -4.37 7.14
C TRP A 113 -4.93 -3.83 8.56
N PHE A 114 -4.08 -2.87 8.93
CA PHE A 114 -4.19 -2.24 10.24
C PHE A 114 -5.54 -1.54 10.41
N GLY A 115 -6.01 -0.82 9.38
CA GLY A 115 -7.36 -0.26 9.37
C GLY A 115 -8.45 -1.33 9.47
N ALA A 116 -8.33 -2.44 8.73
CA ALA A 116 -9.32 -3.53 8.77
C ALA A 116 -9.42 -4.20 10.15
N LEU A 117 -8.29 -4.41 10.83
CA LEU A 117 -8.24 -5.00 12.18
C LEU A 117 -9.04 -4.18 13.20
N MET A 118 -9.08 -2.85 13.04
CA MET A 118 -9.85 -1.96 13.93
C MET A 118 -11.36 -2.17 13.85
N THR A 119 -11.87 -2.91 12.85
CA THR A 119 -13.31 -3.11 12.60
C THR A 119 -13.86 -4.48 12.96
N LEU A 120 -13.00 -5.42 13.40
CA LEU A 120 -13.37 -6.83 13.58
C LEU A 120 -14.43 -7.06 14.67
N GLU A 121 -14.56 -6.16 15.63
CA GLU A 121 -15.50 -6.27 16.75
C GLU A 121 -16.71 -5.33 16.63
N SER A 122 -16.75 -4.49 15.59
CA SER A 122 -17.75 -3.42 15.44
C SER A 122 -19.14 -3.89 15.04
N GLY A 123 -19.27 -5.15 14.58
CA GLY A 123 -20.49 -5.66 13.95
C GLY A 123 -21.70 -5.80 14.87
N ALA A 124 -21.51 -5.72 16.19
CA ALA A 124 -22.60 -5.81 17.15
C ALA A 124 -23.44 -4.53 17.25
N THR A 125 -22.88 -3.36 16.92
CA THR A 125 -23.59 -2.06 17.02
C THR A 125 -24.05 -1.54 15.66
N TYR A 126 -23.18 -1.56 14.65
CA TYR A 126 -23.47 -1.05 13.31
C TYR A 126 -22.85 -1.98 12.26
N GLY A 127 -23.69 -2.57 11.40
CA GLY A 127 -23.29 -3.62 10.47
C GLY A 127 -22.51 -3.14 9.23
N ASP A 128 -22.51 -1.84 8.97
CA ASP A 128 -21.77 -1.22 7.86
C ASP A 128 -20.26 -1.21 8.08
N LEU A 129 -19.79 -1.03 9.31
CA LEU A 129 -18.38 -0.81 9.59
C LEU A 129 -17.50 -2.04 9.28
N PRO A 130 -17.89 -3.28 9.62
CA PRO A 130 -17.15 -4.48 9.19
C PRO A 130 -17.09 -4.67 7.67
N ILE A 131 -18.10 -4.21 6.93
CA ILE A 131 -18.13 -4.31 5.45
C ILE A 131 -17.02 -3.42 4.87
N TRP A 132 -16.86 -2.20 5.39
CA TRP A 132 -15.77 -1.30 5.00
C TRP A 132 -14.39 -1.86 5.35
N GLY A 133 -14.27 -2.47 6.53
CA GLY A 133 -13.06 -3.20 6.94
C GLY A 133 -12.71 -4.35 5.98
N GLY A 134 -13.72 -5.09 5.52
CA GLY A 134 -13.57 -6.14 4.51
C GLY A 134 -12.99 -5.63 3.19
N PHE A 135 -13.49 -4.49 2.70
CA PHE A 135 -12.93 -3.84 1.49
C PHE A 135 -11.46 -3.47 1.68
N SER A 136 -11.12 -2.84 2.81
CA SER A 136 -9.73 -2.51 3.15
C SER A 136 -8.86 -3.77 3.17
N PHE A 137 -9.34 -4.86 3.78
CA PHE A 137 -8.61 -6.13 3.82
C PHE A 137 -8.31 -6.69 2.41
N VAL A 138 -9.31 -6.66 1.51
CA VAL A 138 -9.16 -7.11 0.12
C VAL A 138 -8.15 -6.25 -0.63
N PHE A 139 -8.16 -4.93 -0.46
CA PHE A 139 -7.14 -4.05 -1.05
C PHE A 139 -5.73 -4.42 -0.59
N GLY A 140 -5.56 -4.75 0.70
CA GLY A 140 -4.28 -5.25 1.20
C GLY A 140 -3.82 -6.54 0.51
N LEU A 141 -4.71 -7.51 0.31
CA LEU A 141 -4.38 -8.76 -0.41
C LEU A 141 -3.92 -8.49 -1.85
N VAL A 142 -4.58 -7.58 -2.56
CA VAL A 142 -4.18 -7.21 -3.93
C VAL A 142 -2.75 -6.66 -3.97
N TYR A 143 -2.38 -5.82 -3.00
CA TYR A 143 -1.02 -5.26 -2.91
C TYR A 143 0.04 -6.30 -2.50
N ILE A 144 -0.31 -7.29 -1.67
CA ILE A 144 0.56 -8.44 -1.38
C ILE A 144 0.82 -9.25 -2.65
N VAL A 145 -0.23 -9.58 -3.41
CA VAL A 145 -0.09 -10.32 -4.68
C VAL A 145 0.75 -9.53 -5.69
N ALA A 146 0.54 -8.21 -5.81
CA ALA A 146 1.36 -7.35 -6.66
C ALA A 146 2.84 -7.34 -6.22
N GLY A 147 3.09 -7.34 -4.91
CA GLY A 147 4.43 -7.45 -4.34
C GLY A 147 5.12 -8.78 -4.65
N ILE A 148 4.41 -9.91 -4.53
CA ILE A 148 4.95 -11.25 -4.85
C ILE A 148 5.30 -11.33 -6.34
N LYS A 149 4.43 -10.81 -7.22
CA LYS A 149 4.68 -10.75 -8.66
C LYS A 149 5.82 -9.79 -9.04
N THR A 150 6.21 -8.87 -8.15
CA THR A 150 7.38 -8.02 -8.35
C THR A 150 8.65 -8.86 -8.21
N LYS A 151 9.26 -9.21 -9.35
CA LYS A 151 10.52 -9.97 -9.41
C LYS A 151 11.65 -9.14 -8.79
N LYS A 152 12.31 -9.72 -7.79
CA LYS A 152 13.61 -9.24 -7.30
C LYS A 152 14.63 -9.71 -8.34
N ASN A 153 15.28 -8.79 -9.06
CA ASN A 153 16.47 -9.16 -9.82
C ASN A 153 17.50 -9.64 -8.78
N LYS A 154 17.83 -10.94 -8.83
CA LYS A 154 19.11 -11.47 -8.38
C LYS A 154 20.10 -11.29 -9.51
#